data_AF-A0A7S3B3Q9-F1
#
_entry.id   AF-A0A7S3B3Q9-F1
#
_cell.length_a   1.000
_cell.length_b   1.000
_cell.length_c   1.000
_cell.angle_alpha   90.00
_cell.angle_beta   90.00
_cell.angle_gamma   90.00
#
_symmetry.space_group_name_H-M   'P 1'
#
loop_
_entity.id
_entity.type
_entity.pdbx_description
1 polymer ?
#
loop_
_entity_poly.entity_id
_entity_poly.type
_entity_poly.pdbx_seq_one_letter_code
_entity_poly.pdbx_strand_id
1 'polypeptide(L)'
;AGQPGERKPAHLEMSSEKPRASVKFSDGEASEQKLGRTNSSPAVYAMDRYVESVRKQEKLRWSSCERAESSSATASATLVVLDFDCTLSSTHMHTQLQDPQGQAACQRNPGAFYDEIFGGSKRLAMLRSFLTQMRAAGATLYLLSSGLESDIDPALQWAELHELFDRVVGCDGLMAVSAPNKASMLVQFAVDLAGSMPPSPV
;
A
#
# COMPACT_ATOMS: atom_id res chain seq x y z
N ALA A 1 51.21 -35.09 -29.08
CA ALA A 1 51.07 -35.06 -27.61
C ALA A 1 51.55 -33.68 -27.13
N GLY A 2 50.62 -32.75 -26.92
CA GLY A 2 50.91 -31.42 -26.40
C GLY A 2 50.14 -31.23 -25.10
N GLN A 3 50.84 -30.92 -24.02
CA GLN A 3 50.23 -30.64 -22.73
C GLN A 3 49.61 -29.23 -22.73
N PRO A 4 48.36 -29.05 -22.28
CA PRO A 4 47.78 -27.73 -22.09
C PRO A 4 48.27 -27.14 -20.76
N GLY A 5 48.88 -25.96 -20.83
CA GLY A 5 49.39 -25.23 -19.68
C GLY A 5 48.26 -24.64 -18.82
N GLU A 6 48.31 -24.93 -17.53
CA GLU A 6 47.49 -24.31 -16.49
C GLU A 6 47.77 -22.80 -16.40
N ARG A 7 46.74 -21.98 -16.61
CA ARG A 7 46.78 -20.55 -16.28
C ARG A 7 46.25 -20.36 -14.86
N LYS A 8 47.11 -19.89 -13.96
CA LYS A 8 46.72 -19.43 -12.61
C LYS A 8 45.79 -18.20 -12.72
N PRO A 9 44.71 -18.13 -11.93
CA PRO A 9 43.88 -16.93 -11.85
C PRO A 9 44.60 -15.82 -11.08
N ALA A 10 44.52 -14.60 -11.62
CA ALA A 10 45.01 -13.39 -10.97
C ALA A 10 44.13 -13.07 -9.75
N HIS A 11 44.76 -12.98 -8.58
CA HIS A 11 44.12 -12.58 -7.34
C HIS A 11 43.96 -11.06 -7.34
N LEU A 12 42.73 -10.58 -7.54
CA LEU A 12 42.39 -9.16 -7.48
C LEU A 12 42.10 -8.80 -6.02
N GLU A 13 43.07 -8.20 -5.32
CA GLU A 13 42.83 -7.58 -4.01
C GLU A 13 42.04 -6.28 -4.19
N MET A 14 40.78 -6.28 -3.75
CA MET A 14 40.00 -5.06 -3.60
C MET A 14 40.21 -4.49 -2.20
N SER A 15 40.99 -3.41 -2.13
CA SER A 15 41.14 -2.60 -0.92
C SER A 15 39.81 -1.93 -0.56
N SER A 16 39.26 -2.26 0.61
CA SER A 16 38.04 -1.67 1.16
C SER A 16 38.35 -0.45 2.03
N GLU A 17 38.73 0.67 1.43
CA GLU A 17 38.74 1.95 2.14
C GLU A 17 37.37 2.63 1.99
N LYS A 18 36.61 2.65 3.09
CA LYS A 18 35.36 3.42 3.18
C LYS A 18 35.68 4.91 3.24
N PRO A 19 35.15 5.75 2.33
CA PRO A 19 35.27 7.20 2.47
C PRO A 19 34.47 7.66 3.70
N ARG A 20 35.16 8.21 4.69
CA ARG A 20 34.53 8.94 5.80
C ARG A 20 34.10 10.31 5.28
N ALA A 21 32.79 10.50 5.10
CA ALA A 21 32.22 11.82 4.90
C ALA A 21 32.37 12.63 6.19
N SER A 22 33.27 13.63 6.20
CA SER A 22 33.31 14.65 7.24
C SER A 22 32.45 15.83 6.81
N VAL A 23 31.30 16.02 7.46
CA VAL A 23 30.50 17.23 7.31
C VAL A 23 31.07 18.29 8.25
N LYS A 24 31.65 19.35 7.69
CA LYS A 24 32.00 20.57 8.44
C LYS A 24 30.77 21.48 8.45
N PHE A 25 30.18 21.66 9.63
CA PHE A 25 29.21 22.74 9.86
C PHE A 25 29.98 23.99 10.28
N SER A 26 29.80 25.06 9.52
CA SER A 26 30.25 26.41 9.85
C SER A 26 29.37 26.99 10.95
N ASP A 27 30.04 27.62 11.90
CA ASP A 27 29.55 28.23 13.13
C ASP A 27 28.25 29.04 12.96
N GLY A 28 27.22 28.62 13.69
CA GLY A 28 26.03 29.39 14.01
C GLY A 28 25.67 29.09 15.45
N GLU A 29 25.71 30.10 16.30
CA GLU A 29 25.57 30.03 17.76
C GLU A 29 24.40 29.16 18.22
N ALA A 30 24.74 27.99 18.80
CA ALA A 30 23.78 27.14 19.48
C ALA A 30 23.69 27.57 20.95
N SER A 31 22.54 28.14 21.31
CA SER A 31 22.16 28.28 22.71
C SER A 31 21.95 26.87 23.30
N GLU A 32 22.83 26.45 24.22
CA GLU A 32 22.66 25.21 24.97
C GLU A 32 21.43 25.28 25.88
N GLN A 33 20.27 24.86 25.35
CA GLN A 33 19.20 24.39 26.22
C GLN A 33 19.59 23.00 26.73
N LYS A 34 19.94 22.92 28.02
CA LYS A 34 20.07 21.67 28.78
C LYS A 34 18.78 20.86 28.67
N LEU A 35 18.69 19.98 27.68
CA LEU A 35 17.69 18.92 27.68
C LEU A 35 18.10 17.86 28.70
N GLY A 36 17.25 17.69 29.71
CA GLY A 36 17.37 16.60 30.66
C GLY A 36 17.42 15.26 29.93
N ARG A 37 18.32 14.36 30.39
CA ARG A 37 18.46 12.99 29.89
C ARG A 37 17.13 12.24 30.07
N THR A 38 16.30 12.21 29.03
CA THR A 38 15.26 11.19 28.90
C THR A 38 15.83 10.05 28.04
N ASN A 39 15.72 8.81 28.52
CA ASN A 39 16.19 7.60 27.84
C ASN A 39 15.39 7.23 26.57
N SER A 40 14.71 8.21 25.97
CA SER A 40 13.90 8.03 24.78
C SER A 40 14.77 8.19 23.54
N SER A 41 14.89 7.12 22.74
CA SER A 41 15.57 7.14 21.44
C SER A 41 15.02 8.29 20.56
N PRO A 42 15.86 9.01 19.80
CA PRO A 42 15.43 10.07 18.89
C PRO A 42 14.28 9.68 17.95
N ALA A 43 14.19 8.40 17.57
CA ALA A 43 13.10 7.87 16.75
C ALA A 43 11.74 7.90 17.47
N VAL A 44 11.72 7.66 18.78
CA VAL A 44 10.51 7.71 19.62
C VAL A 44 10.01 9.16 19.72
N TYR A 45 10.94 10.10 19.92
CA TYR A 45 10.60 11.53 19.98
C TYR A 45 10.03 12.07 18.65
N ALA A 46 10.55 11.60 17.51
CA ALA A 46 10.03 11.97 16.20
C ALA A 46 8.61 11.43 15.95
N MET A 47 8.33 10.20 16.40
CA MET A 47 7.00 9.60 16.27
C MET A 47 5.96 10.29 17.16
N ASP A 48 6.31 10.61 18.41
CA ASP A 48 5.41 11.31 19.33
C ASP A 48 5.05 12.71 18.82
N ARG A 49 6.03 13.45 18.26
CA ARG A 49 5.80 14.74 17.58
C ARG A 49 4.90 14.61 16.35
N TYR A 50 5.07 13.56 15.56
CA TYR A 50 4.22 13.30 14.39
C TYR A 50 2.78 13.00 14.81
N VAL A 51 2.58 12.12 15.80
CA VAL A 51 1.26 11.78 16.35
C VAL A 51 0.58 13.01 16.96
N GLU A 52 1.31 13.85 17.71
CA GLU A 52 0.78 15.13 18.20
C GLU A 52 0.42 16.10 17.07
N SER A 53 1.22 16.16 16.00
CA SER A 53 0.93 17.02 14.84
C SER A 53 -0.32 16.60 14.09
N VAL A 54 -0.56 15.29 13.95
CA VAL A 54 -1.78 14.73 13.36
C VAL A 54 -2.98 14.99 14.28
N ARG A 55 -2.82 14.87 15.59
CA ARG A 55 -3.86 15.20 16.58
C ARG A 55 -4.21 16.70 16.61
N LYS A 56 -3.25 17.58 16.35
CA LYS A 56 -3.45 19.04 16.27
C LYS A 56 -4.12 19.51 14.97
N GLN A 57 -4.31 18.64 13.98
CA GLN A 57 -5.19 18.95 12.86
C GLN A 57 -6.66 18.86 13.32
N GLU A 58 -7.15 19.93 13.96
CA GLU A 58 -8.50 20.09 14.55
C GLU A 58 -9.67 19.98 13.56
N LYS A 59 -9.42 19.60 12.30
CA LYS A 59 -10.46 19.39 11.28
C LYS A 59 -10.46 17.99 10.67
N LEU A 60 -9.78 17.02 11.28
CA LEU A 60 -9.97 15.62 10.89
C LEU A 60 -11.27 15.10 11.52
N ARG A 61 -12.30 14.94 10.69
CA ARG A 61 -13.53 14.25 11.08
C ARG A 61 -13.26 12.75 11.07
N TRP A 62 -12.74 12.26 12.19
CA TRP A 62 -12.68 10.82 12.45
C TRP A 62 -14.11 10.30 12.57
N SER A 63 -14.54 9.47 11.64
CA SER A 63 -15.80 8.76 11.73
C SER A 63 -15.45 7.32 12.09
N SER A 64 -15.80 6.89 13.30
CA SER A 64 -15.73 5.47 13.63
C SER A 64 -16.75 4.74 12.75
N CYS A 65 -16.41 3.53 12.30
CA CYS A 65 -17.35 2.63 11.62
C CYS A 65 -18.30 2.00 12.65
N GLU A 66 -18.82 2.81 13.57
CA GLU A 66 -19.82 2.36 14.52
C GLU A 66 -21.15 2.22 13.79
N ARG A 67 -21.72 1.03 13.94
CA ARG A 67 -22.98 0.56 13.34
C ARG A 67 -23.91 1.73 13.05
N ALA A 68 -24.12 2.03 11.76
CA ALA A 68 -25.24 2.84 11.33
C ALA A 68 -26.49 2.13 11.85
N GLU A 69 -27.09 2.67 12.92
CA GLU A 69 -28.28 2.11 13.52
C GLU A 69 -29.36 2.04 12.44
N SER A 70 -30.06 0.90 12.43
CA SER A 70 -31.03 0.46 11.44
C SER A 70 -32.22 1.40 11.31
N SER A 71 -32.02 2.62 10.83
CA SER A 71 -33.11 3.41 10.29
C SER A 71 -33.66 2.64 9.10
N SER A 72 -34.97 2.38 9.06
CA SER A 72 -35.63 1.59 8.01
C SER A 72 -35.68 2.31 6.66
N ALA A 73 -34.68 3.16 6.37
CA ALA A 73 -34.44 3.70 5.06
C ALA A 73 -34.13 2.52 4.14
N THR A 74 -34.86 2.45 3.03
CA THR A 74 -34.62 1.51 1.93
C THR A 74 -33.13 1.33 1.72
N ALA A 75 -32.62 0.10 1.87
CA ALA A 75 -31.20 -0.21 1.78
C ALA A 75 -30.65 0.31 0.45
N SER A 76 -30.03 1.49 0.49
CA SER A 76 -29.41 2.09 -0.67
C SER A 76 -28.16 1.29 -0.96
N ALA A 77 -28.09 0.66 -2.14
CA ALA A 77 -26.92 -0.07 -2.55
C ALA A 77 -25.71 0.87 -2.51
N THR A 78 -24.78 0.59 -1.61
CA THR A 78 -23.60 1.43 -1.41
C THR A 78 -22.45 0.85 -2.23
N LEU A 79 -21.97 1.62 -3.20
CA LEU A 79 -20.72 1.33 -3.91
C LEU A 79 -19.55 1.91 -3.12
N VAL A 80 -18.58 1.06 -2.78
CA VAL A 80 -17.31 1.48 -2.21
C VAL A 80 -16.22 1.15 -3.21
N VAL A 81 -15.48 2.18 -3.63
CA VAL A 81 -14.33 2.03 -4.51
C VAL A 81 -13.08 2.37 -3.72
N LEU A 82 -12.16 1.42 -3.62
CA LEU A 82 -10.89 1.58 -2.92
C LEU A 82 -9.74 1.70 -3.92
N ASP A 83 -8.68 2.40 -3.53
CA ASP A 83 -7.39 2.32 -4.24
C ASP A 83 -6.57 1.15 -3.67
N PHE A 84 -5.55 0.70 -4.40
CA PHE A 84 -4.64 -0.34 -3.90
C PHE A 84 -3.46 0.26 -3.13
N ASP A 85 -2.61 1.00 -3.82
CA ASP A 85 -1.36 1.53 -3.27
C ASP A 85 -1.61 2.51 -2.13
N CYS A 86 -0.94 2.30 -1.00
CA CYS A 86 -1.08 3.14 0.21
C CYS A 86 -2.50 3.22 0.78
N THR A 87 -3.40 2.35 0.34
CA THR A 87 -4.76 2.19 0.88
C THR A 87 -4.93 0.76 1.40
N LEU A 88 -4.91 -0.23 0.51
CA LEU A 88 -4.88 -1.64 0.90
C LEU A 88 -3.47 -2.08 1.26
N SER A 89 -2.45 -1.66 0.51
CA SER A 89 -1.04 -1.86 0.85
C SER A 89 -0.55 -0.75 1.79
N SER A 90 0.54 -1.02 2.52
CA SER A 90 1.27 0.00 3.28
C SER A 90 2.32 0.76 2.45
N THR A 91 2.63 0.27 1.26
CA THR A 91 3.65 0.85 0.37
C THR A 91 3.17 0.87 -1.09
N HIS A 92 3.86 1.60 -1.95
CA HIS A 92 3.59 1.62 -3.40
C HIS A 92 4.15 0.36 -4.07
N MET A 93 3.37 -0.71 -4.12
CA MET A 93 3.78 -2.00 -4.70
C MET A 93 4.16 -1.86 -6.17
N HIS A 94 3.39 -1.09 -6.95
CA HIS A 94 3.69 -0.87 -8.35
C HIS A 94 5.10 -0.29 -8.53
N THR A 95 5.45 0.75 -7.75
CA THR A 95 6.80 1.34 -7.78
C THR A 95 7.88 0.32 -7.43
N GLN A 96 7.64 -0.53 -6.43
CA GLN A 96 8.61 -1.57 -6.05
C GLN A 96 8.80 -2.62 -7.15
N LEU A 97 7.73 -3.02 -7.83
CA LEU A 97 7.79 -3.99 -8.94
C LEU A 97 8.37 -3.39 -10.23
N GLN A 98 8.47 -2.07 -10.35
CA GLN A 98 9.24 -1.43 -11.43
C GLN A 98 10.75 -1.38 -11.12
N ASP A 99 11.16 -1.58 -9.86
CA ASP A 99 12.57 -1.67 -9.47
C ASP A 99 13.08 -3.11 -9.67
N PRO A 100 14.21 -3.33 -10.37
CA PRO A 100 14.83 -4.65 -10.51
C PRO A 100 15.06 -5.38 -9.18
N GLN A 101 15.37 -4.65 -8.09
CA GLN A 101 15.54 -5.24 -6.76
C GLN A 101 14.22 -5.73 -6.19
N GLY A 102 13.13 -4.96 -6.36
CA GLY A 102 11.80 -5.36 -5.90
C GLY A 102 11.27 -6.55 -6.69
N GLN A 103 11.48 -6.58 -8.01
CA GLN A 103 11.19 -7.76 -8.83
C GLN A 103 11.95 -9.00 -8.34
N ALA A 104 13.26 -8.87 -8.11
CA ALA A 104 14.07 -9.97 -7.63
C ALA A 104 13.68 -10.43 -6.21
N ALA A 105 13.21 -9.52 -5.36
CA ALA A 105 12.69 -9.86 -4.03
C ALA A 105 11.39 -10.66 -4.12
N CYS A 106 10.43 -10.17 -4.92
CA CYS A 106 9.15 -10.84 -5.17
C CYS A 106 9.35 -12.24 -5.77
N GLN A 107 10.23 -12.39 -6.78
CA GLN A 107 10.52 -13.68 -7.39
C GLN A 107 11.19 -14.67 -6.43
N ARG A 108 12.06 -14.19 -5.54
CA ARG A 108 12.82 -15.04 -4.62
C ARG A 108 11.98 -15.55 -3.46
N ASN A 109 11.13 -14.70 -2.89
CA ASN A 109 10.24 -15.05 -1.80
C ASN A 109 8.97 -14.17 -1.86
N PRO A 110 7.97 -14.58 -2.66
CA PRO A 110 6.77 -13.78 -2.88
C PRO A 110 5.97 -13.57 -1.59
N GLY A 111 5.94 -14.57 -0.69
CA GLY A 111 5.23 -14.45 0.58
C GLY A 111 5.81 -13.36 1.46
N ALA A 112 7.13 -13.34 1.66
CA ALA A 112 7.79 -12.30 2.45
C ALA A 112 7.65 -10.91 1.80
N PHE A 113 7.70 -10.84 0.46
CA PHE A 113 7.46 -9.60 -0.27
C PHE A 113 6.05 -9.07 -0.02
N TYR A 114 5.01 -9.89 -0.20
CA TYR A 114 3.63 -9.45 0.04
C TYR A 114 3.33 -9.16 1.51
N ASP A 115 3.92 -9.90 2.46
CA ASP A 115 3.87 -9.57 3.89
C ASP A 115 4.34 -8.12 4.13
N GLU A 116 5.45 -7.71 3.50
CA GLU A 116 5.95 -6.34 3.59
C GLU A 116 5.01 -5.33 2.91
N ILE A 117 4.53 -5.63 1.69
CA ILE A 117 3.59 -4.78 0.96
C ILE A 117 2.32 -4.49 1.77
N PHE A 118 1.76 -5.48 2.47
CA PHE A 118 0.55 -5.31 3.29
C PHE A 118 0.82 -4.81 4.71
N GLY A 119 2.08 -4.64 5.11
CA GLY A 119 2.46 -4.13 6.43
C GLY A 119 2.31 -5.17 7.55
N GLY A 120 2.44 -6.45 7.19
CA GLY A 120 2.45 -7.60 8.10
C GLY A 120 1.06 -8.12 8.48
N SER A 121 1.07 -9.30 9.11
CA SER A 121 -0.12 -10.09 9.43
C SER A 121 -1.18 -9.35 10.26
N LYS A 122 -0.76 -8.51 11.21
CA LYS A 122 -1.68 -7.74 12.06
C LYS A 122 -2.51 -6.74 11.24
N ARG A 123 -1.87 -5.96 10.37
CA ARG A 123 -2.55 -4.98 9.51
C ARG A 123 -3.46 -5.69 8.52
N LEU A 124 -2.99 -6.80 7.95
CA LEU A 124 -3.77 -7.60 7.03
C LEU A 124 -5.03 -8.19 7.67
N ALA A 125 -4.94 -8.72 8.91
CA ALA A 125 -6.10 -9.21 9.65
C ALA A 125 -7.14 -8.11 9.91
N MET A 126 -6.69 -6.89 10.27
CA MET A 126 -7.57 -5.74 10.43
C MET A 126 -8.27 -5.37 9.11
N LEU A 127 -7.53 -5.38 8.00
CA LEU A 127 -8.05 -5.08 6.67
C LEU A 127 -9.11 -6.12 6.24
N ARG A 128 -8.83 -7.42 6.40
CA ARG A 128 -9.81 -8.50 6.13
C ARG A 128 -11.09 -8.28 6.92
N SER A 129 -10.97 -8.02 8.22
CA SER A 129 -12.11 -7.78 9.10
C SER A 129 -12.94 -6.57 8.65
N PHE A 130 -12.29 -5.47 8.30
CA PHE A 130 -12.95 -4.27 7.80
C PHE A 130 -13.73 -4.51 6.50
N LEU A 131 -13.09 -5.12 5.50
CA LEU A 131 -13.72 -5.41 4.20
C LEU A 131 -14.88 -6.40 4.35
N THR A 132 -14.71 -7.43 5.18
CA THR A 132 -15.78 -8.40 5.50
C THR A 132 -16.99 -7.73 6.14
N GLN A 133 -16.76 -6.78 7.06
CA GLN A 133 -17.85 -6.02 7.68
C GLN A 133 -18.59 -5.14 6.67
N MET A 134 -17.88 -4.49 5.74
CA MET A 134 -18.52 -3.72 4.66
C MET A 134 -19.37 -4.63 3.75
N ARG A 135 -18.85 -5.80 3.36
CA ARG A 135 -19.61 -6.81 2.62
C ARG A 135 -20.87 -7.25 3.37
N ALA A 136 -20.75 -7.53 4.67
CA ALA A 136 -21.87 -7.93 5.51
C ALA A 136 -22.93 -6.83 5.65
N ALA A 137 -22.54 -5.56 5.52
CA ALA A 137 -23.43 -4.41 5.47
C ALA A 137 -24.10 -4.20 4.08
N GLY A 138 -23.85 -5.09 3.12
CA GLY A 138 -24.43 -5.03 1.78
C GLY A 138 -23.71 -4.08 0.82
N ALA A 139 -22.49 -3.64 1.14
CA ALA A 139 -21.70 -2.84 0.22
C ALA A 139 -21.20 -3.67 -0.97
N THR A 140 -21.24 -3.07 -2.17
CA THR A 140 -20.53 -3.55 -3.35
C THR A 140 -19.11 -2.98 -3.31
N LEU A 141 -18.09 -3.84 -3.35
CA LEU A 141 -16.70 -3.44 -3.15
C LEU A 141 -15.92 -3.57 -4.44
N TYR A 142 -15.47 -2.44 -4.99
CA TYR A 142 -14.60 -2.41 -6.16
C TYR A 142 -13.20 -1.91 -5.77
N LEU A 143 -12.18 -2.41 -6.46
CA LEU A 143 -10.81 -1.92 -6.38
C LEU A 143 -10.43 -1.24 -7.69
N LEU A 144 -9.89 -0.02 -7.58
CA LEU A 144 -9.44 0.79 -8.71
C LEU A 144 -8.03 1.32 -8.49
N SER A 145 -7.06 0.70 -9.15
CA SER A 145 -5.65 1.01 -8.98
C SER A 145 -5.04 1.70 -10.19
N SER A 146 -3.95 2.43 -9.95
CA SER A 146 -3.04 2.88 -11.02
C SER A 146 -1.97 1.84 -11.37
N GLY A 147 -1.82 0.79 -10.56
CA GLY A 147 -0.94 -0.34 -10.83
C GLY A 147 -1.53 -1.33 -11.84
N LEU A 148 -0.71 -2.31 -12.24
CA LEU A 148 -1.12 -3.38 -13.15
C LEU A 148 -2.00 -4.39 -12.43
N GLU A 149 -3.11 -4.77 -13.05
CA GLU A 149 -4.05 -5.81 -12.59
C GLU A 149 -3.31 -7.13 -12.40
N SER A 150 -2.40 -7.47 -13.33
CA SER A 150 -1.56 -8.67 -13.26
C SER A 150 -0.65 -8.73 -12.03
N ASP A 151 -0.30 -7.58 -11.45
CA ASP A 151 0.52 -7.50 -10.24
C ASP A 151 -0.36 -7.50 -8.98
N ILE A 152 -1.56 -6.92 -9.07
CA ILE A 152 -2.51 -6.75 -7.96
C ILE A 152 -3.19 -8.07 -7.61
N ASP A 153 -3.65 -8.84 -8.61
CA ASP A 153 -4.40 -10.06 -8.38
C ASP A 153 -3.62 -11.09 -7.54
N PRO A 154 -2.34 -11.41 -7.84
CA PRO A 154 -1.56 -12.31 -7.00
C PRO A 154 -1.39 -11.81 -5.57
N ALA A 155 -1.24 -10.48 -5.38
CA ALA A 155 -1.11 -9.88 -4.06
C ALA A 155 -2.41 -10.02 -3.26
N LEU A 156 -3.56 -9.77 -3.88
CA LEU A 156 -4.88 -9.94 -3.25
C LEU A 156 -5.20 -11.40 -2.93
N GLN A 157 -4.83 -12.33 -3.82
CA GLN A 157 -4.99 -13.77 -3.60
C GLN A 157 -4.16 -14.22 -2.40
N TRP A 158 -2.88 -13.86 -2.36
CA TRP A 158 -2.00 -14.15 -1.24
C TRP A 158 -2.54 -13.58 0.08
N ALA A 159 -3.15 -12.39 0.01
CA ALA A 159 -3.72 -11.70 1.16
C ALA A 159 -5.09 -12.23 1.63
N GLU A 160 -5.70 -13.17 0.89
CA GLU A 160 -7.07 -13.65 1.05
C GLU A 160 -8.12 -12.50 0.97
N LEU A 161 -7.87 -11.53 0.09
CA LEU A 161 -8.72 -10.37 -0.11
C LEU A 161 -9.49 -10.39 -1.44
N HIS A 162 -9.02 -11.17 -2.41
CA HIS A 162 -9.56 -11.18 -3.77
C HIS A 162 -11.08 -11.40 -3.81
N GLU A 163 -11.57 -12.44 -3.12
CA GLU A 163 -12.99 -12.81 -3.07
C GLU A 163 -13.90 -11.80 -2.35
N LEU A 164 -13.32 -10.79 -1.68
CA LEU A 164 -14.10 -9.73 -1.04
C LEU A 164 -14.47 -8.60 -2.01
N PHE A 165 -13.81 -8.53 -3.16
CA PHE A 165 -14.09 -7.54 -4.19
C PHE A 165 -14.98 -8.12 -5.28
N ASP A 166 -16.03 -7.39 -5.64
CA ASP A 166 -16.88 -7.72 -6.78
C ASP A 166 -16.15 -7.42 -8.11
N ARG A 167 -15.19 -6.51 -8.09
CA ARG A 167 -14.36 -6.16 -9.26
C ARG A 167 -13.00 -5.59 -8.85
N VAL A 168 -11.96 -5.99 -9.57
CA VAL A 168 -10.62 -5.42 -9.51
C VAL A 168 -10.29 -4.83 -10.88
N VAL A 169 -9.77 -3.60 -10.91
CA VAL A 169 -9.37 -2.92 -12.15
C VAL A 169 -7.99 -2.28 -11.97
N GLY A 170 -7.04 -2.73 -12.77
CA GLY A 170 -5.73 -2.10 -12.94
C GLY A 170 -5.68 -1.16 -14.14
N CYS A 171 -4.53 -0.53 -14.36
CA CYS A 171 -4.32 0.41 -15.48
C CYS A 171 -4.11 -0.28 -16.85
N ASP A 172 -3.87 -1.58 -16.85
CA ASP A 172 -3.74 -2.48 -18.01
C ASP A 172 -5.02 -3.28 -18.31
N GLY A 173 -6.04 -3.17 -17.47
CA GLY A 173 -7.32 -3.85 -17.67
C GLY A 173 -8.11 -3.28 -18.86
N LEU A 174 -9.00 -4.09 -19.45
CA LEU A 174 -9.83 -3.71 -20.61
C LEU A 174 -10.64 -2.41 -20.37
N MET A 175 -11.05 -2.16 -19.13
CA MET A 175 -11.78 -0.94 -18.79
C MET A 175 -10.95 0.34 -18.95
N ALA A 176 -9.63 0.26 -18.77
CA ALA A 176 -8.75 1.41 -18.93
C ALA A 176 -8.70 1.91 -20.38
N VAL A 177 -8.98 1.03 -21.34
CA VAL A 177 -9.09 1.40 -22.76
C VAL A 177 -10.31 2.28 -23.01
N SER A 178 -11.46 1.96 -22.39
CA SER A 178 -12.71 2.72 -22.57
C SER A 178 -12.81 3.97 -21.69
N ALA A 179 -12.11 3.99 -20.55
CA ALA A 179 -12.19 5.05 -19.55
C ALA A 179 -10.76 5.46 -19.15
N PRO A 180 -10.16 6.47 -19.80
CA PRO A 180 -8.72 6.72 -19.75
C PRO A 180 -8.22 7.28 -18.39
N ASN A 181 -9.12 7.56 -17.45
CA ASN A 181 -8.77 8.07 -16.13
C ASN A 181 -9.71 7.52 -15.05
N LYS A 182 -9.26 7.56 -13.79
CA LYS A 182 -10.02 7.04 -12.64
C LYS A 182 -11.43 7.66 -12.52
N ALA A 183 -11.60 8.94 -12.83
CA ALA A 183 -12.91 9.59 -12.74
C ALA A 183 -13.91 9.01 -13.75
N SER A 184 -13.48 8.80 -15.01
CA SER A 184 -14.30 8.14 -16.02
C SER A 184 -14.62 6.69 -15.63
N MET A 185 -13.68 5.97 -15.01
CA MET A 185 -13.90 4.61 -14.53
C MET A 185 -14.94 4.57 -13.40
N LEU A 186 -14.90 5.52 -12.45
CA LEU A 186 -15.89 5.64 -11.38
C LEU A 186 -17.30 5.87 -11.93
N VAL A 187 -17.45 6.71 -12.96
CA VAL A 187 -18.74 6.91 -13.64
C VAL A 187 -19.22 5.60 -14.25
N GLN A 188 -18.34 4.86 -14.93
CA GLN A 188 -18.71 3.57 -15.51
C GLN A 188 -19.13 2.56 -14.44
N PHE A 189 -18.46 2.51 -13.29
CA PHE A 189 -18.88 1.64 -12.18
C PHE A 189 -20.26 2.01 -11.64
N ALA A 190 -20.57 3.30 -11.53
CA ALA A 190 -21.90 3.74 -11.11
C ALA A 190 -22.98 3.34 -12.13
N VAL A 191 -22.68 3.42 -13.43
CA VAL A 191 -23.56 2.97 -14.51
C VAL A 191 -23.77 1.45 -14.47
N ASP A 192 -22.68 0.68 -14.34
CA ASP A 192 -22.73 -0.78 -14.25
C ASP A 192 -23.56 -1.23 -13.04
N LEU A 193 -23.40 -0.55 -11.89
CA LEU A 193 -24.18 -0.82 -10.69
C LEU A 193 -25.67 -0.46 -10.85
N ALA A 194 -25.98 0.67 -11.50
CA ALA A 194 -27.36 1.05 -11.77
C ALA A 194 -28.04 0.07 -12.74
N GLY A 195 -27.30 -0.46 -13.71
CA GLY A 195 -27.80 -1.43 -14.69
C GLY A 195 -27.99 -2.84 -14.13
N SER A 196 -27.31 -3.21 -13.04
CA SER A 196 -27.45 -4.51 -12.40
C SER A 196 -28.59 -4.59 -11.38
N MET A 197 -29.19 -3.45 -11.00
CA MET A 197 -30.34 -3.45 -10.12
C MET A 197 -31.60 -3.94 -10.84
N PRO A 198 -32.37 -4.88 -10.25
CA PRO A 198 -33.66 -5.25 -10.81
C PRO A 198 -34.59 -4.03 -10.85
N PRO A 199 -35.44 -3.89 -11.89
CA PRO A 199 -36.38 -2.78 -11.95
C PRO A 199 -37.25 -2.76 -10.70
N SER A 200 -37.40 -1.59 -10.07
CA SER A 200 -38.22 -1.46 -8.88
C SER A 200 -39.65 -1.92 -9.19
N PRO A 201 -40.29 -2.72 -8.32
CA PRO A 201 -41.69 -3.08 -8.50
C PRO A 201 -42.53 -1.79 -8.48
N VAL A 202 -43.33 -1.62 -9.53
CA VAL A 202 -44.30 -0.50 -9.71
C VAL A 202 -45.57 -0.79 -8.93
#